data_AF-A0A452ZP77-F1
#
_entry.id   AF-A0A452ZP77-F1
#
_cell.length_a   1.000
_cell.length_b   1.000
_cell.length_c   1.000
_cell.angle_alpha   90.00
_cell.angle_beta   90.00
_cell.angle_gamma   90.00
#
_symmetry.space_group_name_H-M   'P 1'
#
loop_
_entity.id
_entity.type
_entity.pdbx_description
1 polymer ?
#
loop_
_entity_poly.entity_id
_entity_poly.type
_entity_poly.pdbx_seq_one_letter_code
_entity_poly.pdbx_strand_id
1 'polypeptide(L)'
;MTLVEIIWQGSAPDLTIHRDYDTGEKMQRVLLSEGYQPQDDQKLLLKYITQHLGFSGNKPVAALLIYQYLLHSRSFEVTKTGVFDSILQAINSATEAQYDTRSLAYWLSNLSTLSVLLQRSFRTARTATSVPYRRKMSYDRIYQANQASGLAYLSGQLLDEPGASHQIDAKYPALLFKQQLVDLIEKVYGLISDKLKKELNPLLELCIQDPRTSQAKASVTSAGLGQHNQLTHWLGIVKILNSYLYLLIANHVPTILVHKLLTQIFSMVNVQLFNRLLLRRECCSFSNGEHIRAGLAQLKHWCNDVAQELADSAWEALRHIRQAADFL
;
A
#
# COMPACT_ATOMS: atom_id res chain seq x y z
N MET A 1 16.33 -24.08 22.87
CA MET A 1 14.93 -23.90 22.41
C MET A 1 14.80 -22.44 22.03
N THR A 2 14.83 -22.15 20.73
CA THR A 2 14.98 -20.79 20.18
C THR A 2 13.63 -20.08 20.11
N LEU A 3 13.64 -18.77 20.40
CA LEU A 3 12.51 -17.82 20.38
C LEU A 3 11.64 -17.81 19.10
N VAL A 4 12.07 -18.50 18.04
CA VAL A 4 11.35 -18.68 16.77
C VAL A 4 10.15 -19.63 16.93
N GLU A 5 10.16 -20.58 17.87
CA GLU A 5 9.09 -21.57 18.01
C GLU A 5 7.89 -21.08 18.85
N ILE A 6 8.10 -20.10 19.73
CA ILE A 6 7.03 -19.60 20.64
C ILE A 6 6.06 -18.66 19.90
N ILE A 7 6.49 -18.05 18.80
CA ILE A 7 5.64 -17.17 17.97
C ILE A 7 4.70 -17.99 17.05
N TRP A 8 4.96 -19.29 16.87
CA TRP A 8 4.20 -20.15 15.96
C TRP A 8 2.99 -20.87 16.59
N GLN A 9 2.72 -20.68 17.88
CA GLN A 9 1.58 -21.32 18.57
C GLN A 9 0.36 -20.40 18.77
N GLY A 10 0.29 -19.27 18.07
CA GLY A 10 -0.95 -18.50 17.94
C GLY A 10 -1.84 -19.10 16.85
N SER A 11 -2.90 -19.80 17.25
CA SER A 11 -3.92 -20.45 16.42
C SER A 11 -4.15 -19.81 15.06
N ALA A 12 -4.05 -20.64 14.00
CA ALA A 12 -4.49 -20.30 12.66
C ALA A 12 -5.94 -19.80 12.68
N PRO A 13 -6.24 -18.59 12.19
CA PRO A 13 -7.62 -18.22 11.90
C PRO A 13 -8.09 -19.03 10.68
N ASP A 14 -9.24 -19.64 10.88
CA ASP A 14 -9.96 -20.57 10.01
C ASP A 14 -9.95 -20.17 8.52
N LEU A 15 -9.44 -21.07 7.67
CA LEU A 15 -9.40 -20.98 6.22
C LEU A 15 -10.82 -21.12 5.64
N THR A 16 -11.62 -20.06 5.71
CA THR A 16 -12.87 -19.93 4.93
C THR A 16 -12.65 -19.32 3.55
N ILE A 17 -11.39 -19.24 3.11
CA ILE A 17 -10.93 -18.67 1.84
C ILE A 17 -11.44 -19.48 0.61
N HIS A 18 -11.87 -20.72 0.77
CA HIS A 18 -12.17 -21.61 -0.36
C HIS A 18 -13.48 -21.30 -1.12
N ARG A 19 -14.43 -20.55 -0.52
CA ARG A 19 -15.72 -20.22 -1.18
C ARG A 19 -15.63 -18.99 -2.08
N ASP A 20 -14.76 -18.03 -1.79
CA ASP A 20 -14.77 -16.74 -2.47
C ASP A 20 -14.05 -16.77 -3.84
N TYR A 21 -13.02 -17.62 -3.99
CA TYR A 21 -12.25 -17.79 -5.24
C TYR A 21 -13.09 -18.34 -6.39
N ASP A 22 -14.06 -19.22 -6.07
CA ASP A 22 -14.90 -19.90 -7.06
C ASP A 22 -15.88 -18.91 -7.74
N THR A 23 -16.25 -17.82 -7.06
CA THR A 23 -17.16 -16.79 -7.58
C THR A 23 -16.55 -15.95 -8.70
N GLY A 24 -15.26 -15.61 -8.59
CA GLY A 24 -14.54 -14.79 -9.57
C GLY A 24 -14.32 -15.52 -10.90
N GLU A 25 -13.88 -16.77 -10.85
CA GLU A 25 -13.69 -17.61 -12.04
C GLU A 25 -15.01 -17.95 -12.74
N LYS A 26 -16.09 -18.18 -11.97
CA LYS A 26 -17.43 -18.38 -12.51
C LYS A 26 -17.91 -17.17 -13.30
N MET A 27 -17.68 -15.94 -12.81
CA MET A 27 -18.07 -14.73 -13.54
C MET A 27 -17.20 -14.45 -14.77
N GLN A 28 -15.90 -14.74 -14.70
CA GLN A 28 -15.03 -14.64 -15.88
C GLN A 28 -15.51 -15.57 -17.01
N ARG A 29 -16.04 -16.75 -16.67
CA ARG A 29 -16.71 -17.64 -17.63
C ARG A 29 -18.08 -17.13 -18.10
N VAL A 30 -18.86 -16.50 -17.24
CA VAL A 30 -20.19 -15.94 -17.58
C VAL A 30 -20.11 -14.69 -18.46
N LEU A 31 -19.14 -13.80 -18.24
CA LEU A 31 -18.92 -12.62 -19.09
C LEU A 31 -18.38 -12.99 -20.48
N LEU A 32 -17.78 -14.17 -20.63
CA LEU A 32 -17.29 -14.71 -21.90
C LEU A 32 -18.35 -15.54 -22.66
N SER A 33 -19.50 -15.86 -22.06
CA SER A 33 -20.58 -16.58 -22.75
C SER A 33 -21.43 -15.61 -23.58
N GLU A 34 -21.37 -15.76 -24.91
CA GLU A 34 -22.16 -15.02 -25.89
C GLU A 34 -23.67 -15.28 -25.68
N GLY A 35 -24.41 -14.35 -25.07
CA GLY A 35 -25.87 -14.50 -24.96
C GLY A 35 -26.68 -13.56 -24.07
N TYR A 36 -26.08 -12.63 -23.32
CA TYR A 36 -26.81 -11.80 -22.33
C TYR A 36 -26.93 -10.31 -22.69
N GLN A 37 -27.97 -9.65 -22.18
CA GLN A 37 -28.35 -8.27 -22.50
C GLN A 37 -27.48 -7.23 -21.75
N PRO A 38 -27.00 -6.14 -22.40
CA PRO A 38 -26.02 -5.21 -21.83
C PRO A 38 -26.43 -4.51 -20.51
N GLN A 39 -27.73 -4.31 -20.26
CA GLN A 39 -28.22 -3.67 -19.04
C GLN A 39 -28.23 -4.59 -17.82
N ASP A 40 -28.44 -5.89 -18.03
CA ASP A 40 -28.39 -6.88 -16.95
C ASP A 40 -26.93 -7.14 -16.53
N ASP A 41 -26.00 -7.09 -17.49
CA ASP A 41 -24.55 -7.20 -17.27
C ASP A 41 -24.04 -6.10 -16.33
N GLN A 42 -24.52 -4.86 -16.48
CA GLN A 42 -24.13 -3.76 -15.60
C GLN A 42 -24.57 -4.00 -14.16
N LYS A 43 -25.83 -4.40 -13.95
CA LYS A 43 -26.37 -4.64 -12.59
C LYS A 43 -25.67 -5.81 -11.91
N LEU A 44 -25.42 -6.89 -12.66
CA LEU A 44 -24.64 -8.03 -12.17
C LEU A 44 -23.23 -7.61 -11.78
N LEU A 45 -22.53 -6.87 -12.64
CA LEU A 45 -21.20 -6.36 -12.35
C LEU A 45 -21.17 -5.54 -11.06
N LEU A 46 -22.08 -4.57 -10.91
CA LEU A 46 -22.15 -3.72 -9.70
C LEU A 46 -22.40 -4.55 -8.43
N LYS A 47 -23.22 -5.59 -8.52
CA LYS A 47 -23.46 -6.53 -7.41
C LYS A 47 -22.21 -7.36 -7.05
N TYR A 48 -21.35 -7.68 -8.01
CA TYR A 48 -20.12 -8.45 -7.75
C TYR A 48 -18.96 -7.56 -7.28
N ILE A 49 -18.79 -6.36 -7.84
CA ILE A 49 -17.73 -5.42 -7.41
C ILE A 49 -17.91 -5.01 -5.94
N THR A 50 -19.14 -4.97 -5.45
CA THR A 50 -19.43 -4.70 -4.04
C THR A 50 -19.07 -5.86 -3.10
N GLN A 51 -18.72 -7.03 -3.64
CA GLN A 51 -18.25 -8.19 -2.89
C GLN A 51 -16.72 -8.25 -2.93
N HIS A 52 -16.12 -8.89 -1.93
CA HIS A 52 -14.67 -9.13 -1.90
C HIS A 52 -14.32 -10.33 -2.80
N LEU A 53 -13.93 -10.06 -4.05
CA LEU A 53 -13.67 -11.09 -5.06
C LEU A 53 -12.28 -11.73 -4.98
N GLY A 54 -11.37 -11.16 -4.19
CA GLY A 54 -10.02 -11.70 -3.99
C GLY A 54 -9.10 -11.59 -5.21
N PHE A 55 -8.17 -12.54 -5.32
CA PHE A 55 -7.08 -12.54 -6.30
C PHE A 55 -7.00 -13.88 -7.02
N SER A 56 -6.69 -13.85 -8.32
CA SER A 56 -6.30 -15.05 -9.09
C SER A 56 -4.78 -15.01 -9.29
N GLY A 57 -4.06 -15.79 -8.48
CA GLY A 57 -2.62 -15.62 -8.31
C GLY A 57 -2.31 -14.21 -7.80
N ASN A 58 -1.48 -13.46 -8.53
CA ASN A 58 -1.14 -12.06 -8.18
C ASN A 58 -2.08 -11.02 -8.84
N LYS A 59 -3.17 -11.45 -9.49
CA LYS A 59 -4.05 -10.58 -10.28
C LYS A 59 -5.33 -10.24 -9.50
N PRO A 60 -5.63 -8.96 -9.24
CA PRO A 60 -6.86 -8.57 -8.57
C PRO A 60 -8.09 -8.76 -9.48
N VAL A 61 -9.04 -9.60 -9.04
CA VAL A 61 -10.14 -10.07 -9.88
C VAL A 61 -11.13 -8.95 -10.21
N ALA A 62 -11.49 -8.10 -9.24
CA ALA A 62 -12.45 -7.02 -9.50
C ALA A 62 -11.93 -6.03 -10.55
N ALA A 63 -10.63 -5.69 -10.53
CA ALA A 63 -10.01 -4.84 -11.54
C ALA A 63 -10.13 -5.41 -12.96
N LEU A 64 -9.87 -6.72 -13.10
CA LEU A 64 -9.97 -7.41 -14.39
C LEU A 64 -11.40 -7.46 -14.90
N LEU A 65 -12.37 -7.77 -14.04
CA LEU A 65 -13.79 -7.81 -14.41
C LEU A 65 -14.31 -6.45 -14.84
N ILE A 66 -13.97 -5.38 -14.10
CA ILE A 66 -14.31 -4.00 -14.48
C ILE A 66 -13.73 -3.68 -15.86
N TYR A 67 -12.45 -3.96 -16.06
CA TYR A 67 -11.78 -3.65 -17.31
C TYR A 67 -12.36 -4.42 -18.49
N GLN A 68 -12.60 -5.73 -18.34
CA GLN A 68 -13.23 -6.56 -19.37
C GLN A 68 -14.62 -6.07 -19.74
N TYR A 69 -15.45 -5.72 -18.75
CA TYR A 69 -16.78 -5.17 -19.00
C TYR A 69 -16.71 -3.84 -19.78
N LEU A 70 -15.81 -2.94 -19.40
CA LEU A 70 -15.64 -1.65 -20.08
C LEU A 70 -15.17 -1.81 -21.53
N LEU A 71 -14.34 -2.81 -21.82
CA LEU A 71 -13.94 -3.17 -23.18
C LEU A 71 -15.11 -3.74 -23.98
N HIS A 72 -15.80 -4.75 -23.44
CA HIS A 72 -16.91 -5.43 -24.10
C HIS A 72 -18.06 -4.46 -24.46
N SER A 73 -18.38 -3.55 -23.54
CA SER A 73 -19.39 -2.50 -23.74
C SER A 73 -18.93 -1.32 -24.61
N ARG A 74 -17.67 -1.32 -25.09
CA ARG A 74 -17.04 -0.20 -25.80
C ARG A 74 -17.17 1.15 -25.09
N SER A 75 -17.28 1.14 -23.76
CA SER A 75 -17.58 2.33 -22.95
C SER A 75 -16.55 3.46 -23.07
N PHE A 76 -15.32 3.14 -23.51
CA PHE A 76 -14.25 4.11 -23.70
C PHE A 76 -14.44 5.05 -24.90
N GLU A 77 -15.18 4.63 -25.92
CA GLU A 77 -15.36 5.38 -27.18
C GLU A 77 -16.66 6.21 -27.19
N VAL A 78 -17.48 6.09 -26.14
CA VAL A 78 -18.80 6.72 -26.05
C VAL A 78 -18.70 8.14 -25.50
N THR A 79 -19.40 9.09 -26.12
CA THR A 79 -19.39 10.52 -25.74
C THR A 79 -20.22 10.83 -24.50
N LYS A 80 -21.22 10.00 -24.17
CA LYS A 80 -22.07 10.11 -22.98
C LYS A 80 -22.34 8.72 -22.40
N THR A 81 -21.94 8.49 -21.16
CA THR A 81 -22.19 7.24 -20.44
C THR A 81 -22.21 7.49 -18.94
N GLY A 82 -23.14 6.85 -18.21
CA GLY A 82 -23.20 6.86 -16.74
C GLY A 82 -22.57 5.62 -16.09
N VAL A 83 -21.97 4.75 -16.90
CA VAL A 83 -21.36 3.49 -16.45
C VAL A 83 -20.17 3.75 -15.53
N PHE A 84 -19.32 4.73 -15.88
CA PHE A 84 -18.17 5.12 -15.06
C PHE A 84 -18.59 5.62 -13.69
N ASP A 85 -19.60 6.49 -13.61
CA ASP A 85 -20.13 7.01 -12.35
C ASP A 85 -20.71 5.88 -11.48
N SER A 86 -21.44 4.94 -12.11
CA SER A 86 -22.02 3.79 -11.42
C SER A 86 -20.95 2.87 -10.82
N ILE A 87 -19.89 2.57 -11.58
CA ILE A 87 -18.76 1.76 -11.11
C ILE A 87 -18.04 2.49 -9.98
N LEU A 88 -17.77 3.79 -10.14
CA LEU A 88 -17.09 4.58 -9.12
C LEU A 88 -17.90 4.64 -7.82
N GLN A 89 -19.22 4.79 -7.92
CA GLN A 89 -20.13 4.75 -6.76
C GLN A 89 -20.09 3.39 -6.05
N ALA A 90 -20.12 2.28 -6.81
CA ALA A 90 -20.02 0.94 -6.23
C ALA A 90 -18.69 0.70 -5.52
N ILE A 91 -17.57 1.12 -6.12
CA ILE A 91 -16.24 1.01 -5.50
C ILE A 91 -16.17 1.85 -4.22
N ASN A 92 -16.65 3.10 -4.26
CA ASN A 92 -16.67 3.96 -3.07
C ASN A 92 -17.51 3.36 -1.95
N SER A 93 -18.70 2.85 -2.27
CA SER A 93 -19.56 2.17 -1.29
C SER A 93 -18.87 0.96 -0.66
N ALA A 94 -18.21 0.13 -1.47
CA ALA A 94 -17.47 -1.04 -0.98
C ALA A 94 -16.22 -0.67 -0.16
N THR A 95 -15.56 0.44 -0.50
CA THR A 95 -14.40 0.95 0.24
C THR A 95 -14.80 1.53 1.59
N GLU A 96 -15.97 2.20 1.66
CA GLU A 96 -16.47 2.85 2.88
C GLU A 96 -17.18 1.88 3.84
N ALA A 97 -17.77 0.80 3.33
CA ALA A 97 -18.56 -0.14 4.15
C ALA A 97 -17.75 -0.90 5.20
N GLN A 98 -16.53 -1.35 4.89
CA GLN A 98 -15.73 -2.16 5.81
C GLN A 98 -14.68 -1.34 6.57
N TYR A 99 -14.24 -0.20 6.02
CA TYR A 99 -13.22 0.72 6.56
C TYR A 99 -12.11 0.04 7.38
N ASP A 100 -11.71 -1.18 7.02
CA ASP A 100 -10.68 -1.97 7.66
C ASP A 100 -9.43 -1.91 6.79
N THR A 101 -8.26 -2.07 7.40
CA THR A 101 -7.00 -1.89 6.66
C THR A 101 -6.81 -2.95 5.58
N ARG A 102 -7.38 -4.15 5.74
CA ARG A 102 -7.31 -5.22 4.75
C ARG A 102 -8.14 -4.89 3.51
N SER A 103 -9.40 -4.45 3.65
CA SER A 103 -10.18 -4.03 2.48
C SER A 103 -9.59 -2.82 1.78
N LEU A 104 -9.00 -1.87 2.52
CA LEU A 104 -8.28 -0.75 1.91
C LEU A 104 -7.08 -1.23 1.07
N ALA A 105 -6.31 -2.21 1.56
CA ALA A 105 -5.19 -2.78 0.81
C ALA A 105 -5.67 -3.53 -0.45
N TYR A 106 -6.75 -4.32 -0.33
CA TYR A 106 -7.41 -4.97 -1.47
C TYR A 106 -7.85 -3.95 -2.54
N TRP A 107 -8.54 -2.89 -2.14
CA TRP A 107 -8.99 -1.85 -3.05
C TRP A 107 -7.82 -1.07 -3.66
N LEU A 108 -6.77 -0.79 -2.90
CA LEU A 108 -5.57 -0.14 -3.42
C LEU A 108 -4.92 -0.95 -4.56
N SER A 109 -4.85 -2.28 -4.42
CA SER A 109 -4.35 -3.17 -5.47
C SER A 109 -5.25 -3.19 -6.72
N ASN A 110 -6.57 -3.33 -6.51
CA ASN A 110 -7.55 -3.32 -7.60
C ASN A 110 -7.52 -2.00 -8.39
N LEU A 111 -7.59 -0.87 -7.69
CA LEU A 111 -7.57 0.46 -8.30
C LEU A 111 -6.27 0.73 -9.07
N SER A 112 -5.12 0.37 -8.47
CA SER A 112 -3.82 0.53 -9.12
C SER A 112 -3.73 -0.29 -10.40
N THR A 113 -4.19 -1.53 -10.36
CA THR A 113 -4.20 -2.42 -11.54
C THR A 113 -5.12 -1.89 -12.62
N LEU A 114 -6.34 -1.49 -12.26
CA LEU A 114 -7.30 -0.91 -13.20
C LEU A 114 -6.74 0.36 -13.86
N SER A 115 -6.13 1.26 -13.09
CA SER A 115 -5.51 2.48 -13.61
C SER A 115 -4.41 2.18 -14.64
N VAL A 116 -3.56 1.19 -14.38
CA VAL A 116 -2.52 0.76 -15.33
C VAL A 116 -3.13 0.16 -16.61
N LEU A 117 -4.18 -0.66 -16.50
CA LEU A 117 -4.88 -1.22 -17.66
C LEU A 117 -5.48 -0.12 -18.53
N LEU A 118 -6.14 0.88 -17.93
CA LEU A 118 -6.66 2.04 -18.66
C LEU A 118 -5.54 2.85 -19.32
N GLN A 119 -4.45 3.12 -18.59
CA GLN A 119 -3.32 3.88 -19.11
C GLN A 119 -2.68 3.20 -20.34
N ARG A 120 -2.58 1.87 -20.34
CA ARG A 120 -2.04 1.10 -21.48
C ARG A 120 -3.01 1.03 -22.66
N SER A 121 -4.32 1.11 -22.41
CA SER A 121 -5.36 0.98 -23.44
C SER A 121 -5.56 2.26 -24.25
N PHE A 122 -5.38 3.43 -23.64
CA PHE A 122 -5.66 4.70 -24.29
C PHE A 122 -4.50 5.15 -25.18
N ARG A 123 -4.83 5.80 -26.31
CA ARG A 123 -3.84 6.47 -27.16
C ARG A 123 -3.08 7.52 -26.35
N THR A 124 -1.81 7.25 -26.10
CA THR A 124 -0.89 8.28 -25.63
C THR A 124 -0.50 9.08 -26.87
N ALA A 125 -1.07 10.27 -27.06
CA ALA A 125 -0.57 11.20 -28.04
C ALA A 125 0.90 11.49 -27.69
N ARG A 126 1.85 10.85 -28.40
CA ARG A 126 3.25 11.26 -28.36
C ARG A 126 3.33 12.57 -29.14
N THR A 127 2.97 13.68 -28.50
CA THR A 127 3.35 14.99 -28.99
C THR A 127 4.84 15.14 -28.73
N ALA A 128 5.62 14.84 -29.76
CA ALA A 128 7.00 15.27 -29.87
C ALA A 128 7.03 16.80 -29.98
N THR A 129 7.01 17.49 -28.85
CA THR A 129 7.43 18.88 -28.75
C THR A 129 8.16 19.10 -27.43
N SER A 130 9.48 19.15 -27.53
CA SER A 130 10.35 19.65 -26.47
C SER A 130 10.09 21.14 -26.26
N VAL A 131 9.59 21.52 -25.09
CA VAL A 131 9.76 22.88 -24.55
C VAL A 131 10.02 22.77 -23.04
N PRO A 132 11.10 23.39 -22.52
CA PRO A 132 11.42 23.35 -21.10
C PRO A 132 10.61 24.41 -20.33
N TYR A 133 10.30 24.10 -19.07
CA TYR A 133 9.91 24.99 -17.97
C TYR A 133 8.42 25.04 -17.53
N ARG A 134 8.06 24.25 -16.51
CA ARG A 134 7.76 24.72 -15.13
C ARG A 134 7.50 23.51 -14.22
N ARG A 135 8.10 23.54 -13.03
CA ARG A 135 8.03 22.48 -12.01
C ARG A 135 6.59 22.26 -11.50
N LYS A 136 5.98 21.16 -11.93
CA LYS A 136 5.02 20.37 -11.14
C LYS A 136 5.42 18.92 -11.39
N MET A 137 5.72 18.19 -10.31
CA MET A 137 6.20 16.81 -10.37
C MET A 137 5.04 15.94 -10.89
N SER A 138 5.00 15.66 -12.21
CA SER A 138 3.94 14.86 -12.82
C SER A 138 4.23 13.37 -12.64
N TYR A 139 3.28 12.67 -12.05
CA TYR A 139 3.33 11.23 -11.76
C TYR A 139 3.59 10.35 -12.99
N ASP A 140 3.22 10.81 -14.20
CA ASP A 140 3.39 10.06 -15.46
C ASP A 140 4.83 9.62 -15.75
N ARG A 141 5.84 10.40 -15.33
CA ARG A 141 7.24 10.09 -15.63
C ARG A 141 7.83 9.01 -14.71
N ILE A 142 7.28 8.85 -13.50
CA ILE A 142 7.78 7.91 -12.49
C ILE A 142 7.31 6.48 -12.80
N TYR A 143 6.14 6.31 -13.44
CA TYR A 143 5.60 5.00 -13.82
C TYR A 143 6.25 4.37 -15.06
N GLN A 144 6.98 5.13 -15.88
CA GLN A 144 7.63 4.62 -17.10
C GLN A 144 9.05 4.10 -16.86
N ALA A 145 9.78 4.62 -15.87
CA ALA A 145 11.21 4.34 -15.72
C ALA A 145 11.55 3.00 -15.03
N ASN A 146 10.65 2.43 -14.22
CA ASN A 146 10.97 1.28 -13.35
C ASN A 146 10.20 -0.03 -13.66
N GLN A 147 9.48 -0.13 -14.77
CA GLN A 147 8.55 -1.25 -15.01
C GLN A 147 9.03 -2.32 -16.01
N ALA A 148 10.32 -2.36 -16.35
CA ALA A 148 10.83 -3.32 -17.32
C ALA A 148 10.81 -4.79 -16.84
N SER A 149 10.75 -5.07 -15.53
CA SER A 149 11.04 -6.43 -15.04
C SER A 149 9.91 -7.17 -14.32
N GLY A 150 8.86 -6.50 -13.83
CA GLY A 150 7.83 -7.15 -12.98
C GLY A 150 6.44 -7.32 -13.59
N LEU A 151 6.02 -6.43 -14.50
CA LEU A 151 4.65 -6.40 -15.04
C LEU A 151 4.52 -6.89 -16.49
N ALA A 152 5.63 -7.36 -17.09
CA ALA A 152 5.60 -8.00 -18.41
C ALA A 152 4.78 -9.30 -18.38
N TYR A 153 4.74 -9.99 -17.24
CA TYR A 153 4.05 -11.27 -17.07
C TYR A 153 2.52 -11.18 -17.08
N LEU A 154 1.95 -10.00 -16.76
CA LEU A 154 0.49 -9.82 -16.79
C LEU A 154 -0.09 -9.85 -18.21
N SER A 155 0.74 -9.50 -19.21
CA SER A 155 0.36 -9.46 -20.62
C SER A 155 0.64 -10.77 -21.37
N GLY A 156 1.67 -11.54 -20.98
CA GLY A 156 2.16 -12.67 -21.77
C GLY A 156 1.21 -13.87 -21.92
N GLN A 157 0.06 -13.89 -21.23
CA GLN A 157 -0.82 -15.07 -21.22
C GLN A 157 -2.31 -14.77 -21.45
N LEU A 158 -2.69 -13.50 -21.64
CA LEU A 158 -4.04 -13.11 -22.07
C LEU A 158 -4.09 -12.59 -23.51
N LEU A 159 -2.93 -12.33 -24.12
CA LEU A 159 -2.81 -11.80 -25.48
C LEU A 159 -1.61 -12.46 -26.18
N ASP A 160 -1.68 -13.77 -26.40
CA ASP A 160 -0.79 -14.43 -27.36
C ASP A 160 -1.40 -14.30 -28.76
N GLU A 161 -1.47 -13.05 -29.24
CA GLU A 161 -1.61 -12.77 -30.67
C GLU A 161 -0.57 -11.70 -31.05
N PRO A 162 0.45 -12.06 -31.84
CA PRO A 162 1.52 -11.16 -32.22
C PRO A 162 1.04 -10.22 -33.33
N GLY A 163 0.40 -9.10 -32.96
CA GLY A 163 0.22 -7.98 -33.89
C GLY A 163 -1.07 -7.19 -33.79
N ALA A 164 -1.31 -6.48 -32.67
CA ALA A 164 -1.95 -5.15 -32.67
C ALA A 164 -2.23 -4.72 -31.22
N SER A 165 -1.40 -3.83 -30.69
CA SER A 165 -1.85 -2.97 -29.59
C SER A 165 -3.00 -2.09 -30.11
N HIS A 166 -4.23 -2.56 -29.95
CA HIS A 166 -5.46 -1.83 -30.30
C HIS A 166 -5.55 -0.61 -29.38
N GLN A 167 -4.93 0.48 -29.81
CA GLN A 167 -4.88 1.71 -29.05
C GLN A 167 -6.21 2.45 -29.21
N ILE A 168 -6.97 2.56 -28.11
CA ILE A 168 -8.36 3.08 -28.09
C ILE A 168 -8.36 4.60 -28.09
N ASP A 169 -9.21 5.21 -28.93
CA ASP A 169 -9.48 6.66 -28.93
C ASP A 169 -10.49 7.02 -27.83
N ALA A 170 -10.00 7.14 -26.60
CA ALA A 170 -10.81 7.38 -25.43
C ALA A 170 -11.48 8.76 -25.45
N LYS A 171 -12.80 8.79 -25.26
CA LYS A 171 -13.57 10.05 -25.14
C LYS A 171 -13.50 10.63 -23.73
N TYR A 172 -13.97 11.87 -23.58
CA TYR A 172 -13.91 12.62 -22.34
C TYR A 172 -14.38 11.87 -21.08
N PRO A 173 -15.51 11.12 -21.08
CA PRO A 173 -15.94 10.38 -19.89
C PRO A 173 -14.91 9.35 -19.41
N ALA A 174 -14.22 8.67 -20.33
CA ALA A 174 -13.19 7.69 -20.01
C ALA A 174 -11.90 8.35 -19.45
N LEU A 175 -11.54 9.52 -19.98
CA LEU A 175 -10.40 10.30 -19.46
C LEU A 175 -10.70 10.84 -18.05
N LEU A 176 -11.93 11.31 -17.81
CA LEU A 176 -12.37 11.74 -16.49
C LEU A 176 -12.36 10.58 -15.49
N PHE A 177 -12.90 9.42 -15.88
CA PHE A 177 -12.87 8.21 -15.05
C PHE A 177 -11.45 7.82 -14.65
N LYS A 178 -10.49 7.87 -15.58
CA LYS A 178 -9.07 7.62 -15.28
C LYS A 178 -8.55 8.59 -14.23
N GLN A 179 -8.87 9.88 -14.33
CA GLN A 179 -8.46 10.88 -13.32
C GLN A 179 -9.09 10.58 -11.95
N GLN A 180 -10.38 10.28 -11.91
CA GLN A 180 -11.09 9.94 -10.67
C GLN A 180 -10.53 8.67 -10.01
N LEU A 181 -10.07 7.69 -10.79
CA LEU A 181 -9.38 6.52 -10.25
C LEU A 181 -8.05 6.89 -9.58
N VAL A 182 -7.29 7.84 -10.13
CA VAL A 182 -6.06 8.33 -9.50
C VAL A 182 -6.38 9.02 -8.18
N ASP A 183 -7.39 9.90 -8.15
CA ASP A 183 -7.82 10.56 -6.93
C ASP A 183 -8.27 9.56 -5.85
N LEU A 184 -8.95 8.49 -6.27
CA LEU A 184 -9.38 7.41 -5.37
C LEU A 184 -8.20 6.56 -4.87
N ILE A 185 -7.19 6.29 -5.70
CA ILE A 185 -5.93 5.65 -5.26
C ILE A 185 -5.26 6.51 -4.19
N GLU A 186 -5.15 7.83 -4.41
CA GLU A 186 -4.56 8.76 -3.44
C GLU A 186 -5.37 8.80 -2.13
N LYS A 187 -6.71 8.83 -2.20
CA LYS A 187 -7.59 8.76 -1.03
C LYS A 187 -7.32 7.48 -0.24
N VAL A 188 -7.40 6.31 -0.87
CA VAL A 188 -7.22 5.00 -0.20
C VAL A 188 -5.81 4.86 0.38
N TYR A 189 -4.78 5.27 -0.36
CA TYR A 189 -3.39 5.29 0.13
C TYR A 189 -3.24 6.20 1.35
N GLY A 190 -3.85 7.39 1.32
CA GLY A 190 -3.88 8.32 2.45
C GLY A 190 -4.51 7.72 3.69
N LEU A 191 -5.66 7.03 3.54
CA LEU A 191 -6.34 6.36 4.66
C LEU A 191 -5.48 5.28 5.33
N ILE A 192 -4.78 4.45 4.54
CA ILE A 192 -3.85 3.45 5.08
C ILE A 192 -2.69 4.14 5.81
N SER A 193 -2.09 5.17 5.19
CA SER A 193 -0.99 5.94 5.77
C SER A 193 -1.37 6.56 7.10
N ASP A 194 -2.57 7.15 7.20
CA ASP A 194 -3.03 7.84 8.40
C ASP A 194 -3.38 6.87 9.52
N LYS A 195 -3.93 5.69 9.22
CA LYS A 195 -4.11 4.62 10.20
C LYS A 195 -2.78 4.16 10.78
N LEU A 196 -1.78 3.90 9.92
CA LEU A 196 -0.46 3.50 10.36
C LEU A 196 0.18 4.57 11.25
N LYS A 197 0.15 5.85 10.85
CA LYS A 197 0.65 6.96 11.69
C LYS A 197 -0.07 7.02 13.03
N LYS A 198 -1.40 6.85 13.04
CA LYS A 198 -2.22 6.91 14.26
C LYS A 198 -1.84 5.81 15.25
N GLU A 199 -1.54 4.59 14.77
CA GLU A 199 -1.09 3.48 15.61
C GLU A 199 0.35 3.68 16.12
N LEU A 200 1.23 4.30 15.33
CA LEU A 200 2.63 4.55 15.71
C LEU A 200 2.80 5.71 16.71
N ASN A 201 2.04 6.79 16.55
CA ASN A 201 2.18 8.01 17.35
C ASN A 201 2.24 7.79 18.89
N PRO A 202 1.34 7.02 19.54
CA PRO A 202 1.41 6.83 20.98
C PRO A 202 2.66 6.06 21.44
N LEU A 203 3.24 5.21 20.59
CA LEU A 203 4.51 4.53 20.91
C LEU A 203 5.69 5.47 20.73
N LEU A 204 5.69 6.27 19.66
CA LEU A 204 6.72 7.29 19.43
C LEU A 204 6.82 8.30 20.56
N GLU A 205 5.70 8.56 21.26
CA GLU A 205 5.68 9.39 22.46
C GLU A 205 6.58 8.90 23.58
N LEU A 206 6.77 7.59 23.66
CA LEU A 206 7.45 6.90 24.74
C LEU A 206 8.86 6.42 24.35
N CYS A 207 9.27 6.61 23.09
CA CYS A 207 10.51 6.05 22.54
C CYS A 207 11.81 6.84 22.85
N ILE A 208 11.69 8.00 23.50
CA ILE A 208 12.85 8.86 23.79
C ILE A 208 13.39 8.67 25.21
N GLN A 209 12.50 8.51 26.18
CA GLN A 209 12.89 8.46 27.58
C GLN A 209 13.34 7.05 27.95
N ASP A 210 14.59 6.94 28.40
CA ASP A 210 15.10 5.68 28.95
C ASP A 210 14.31 5.34 30.24
N PRO A 211 13.63 4.17 30.31
CA PRO A 211 12.86 3.76 31.48
C PRO A 211 13.65 3.82 32.80
N ARG A 212 14.97 3.67 32.74
CA ARG A 212 15.87 3.74 33.92
C ARG A 212 15.95 5.14 34.52
N THR A 213 15.83 6.19 33.70
CA THR A 213 15.83 7.59 34.17
C THR A 213 14.53 7.97 34.88
N SER A 214 13.41 7.37 34.47
CA SER A 214 12.10 7.54 35.12
C SER A 214 11.96 6.69 36.39
N GLN A 215 12.51 5.47 36.40
CA GLN A 215 12.51 4.57 37.57
C GLN A 215 13.58 4.90 38.62
N ALA A 216 14.56 5.76 38.34
CA ALA A 216 15.49 6.23 39.37
C ALA A 216 14.79 7.00 40.53
N LYS A 217 13.51 7.39 40.37
CA LYS A 217 12.67 7.88 41.47
C LYS A 217 11.93 6.79 42.25
N ALA A 218 11.93 5.54 41.79
CA ALA A 218 11.22 4.42 42.37
C ALA A 218 12.04 3.11 42.30
N SER A 219 12.83 2.89 43.35
CA SER A 219 13.41 1.61 43.78
C SER A 219 14.60 1.01 43.02
N VAL A 220 15.68 0.85 43.79
CA VAL A 220 16.87 0.05 43.50
C VAL A 220 16.54 -1.41 43.77
N THR A 221 16.37 -2.26 42.75
CA THR A 221 16.64 -3.73 42.76
C THR A 221 16.06 -4.42 41.50
N SER A 222 16.92 -4.72 40.52
CA SER A 222 16.84 -5.93 39.65
C SER A 222 17.80 -5.80 38.45
N ALA A 223 19.07 -6.09 38.68
CA ALA A 223 20.03 -6.30 37.60
C ALA A 223 19.91 -7.76 37.11
N GLY A 224 19.57 -7.97 35.83
CA GLY A 224 19.73 -9.28 35.22
C GLY A 224 18.92 -9.55 33.93
N LEU A 225 17.65 -9.14 33.85
CA LEU A 225 16.77 -9.45 32.70
C LEU A 225 16.26 -8.20 31.95
N GLY A 226 16.80 -7.03 32.26
CA GLY A 226 16.14 -5.73 32.03
C GLY A 226 16.18 -5.13 30.61
N GLN A 227 17.00 -5.64 29.68
CA GLN A 227 17.11 -5.00 28.35
C GLN A 227 15.87 -5.21 27.46
N HIS A 228 15.21 -6.37 27.54
CA HIS A 228 14.04 -6.65 26.71
C HIS A 228 12.80 -5.83 27.11
N ASN A 229 12.64 -5.52 28.40
CA ASN A 229 11.56 -4.65 28.88
C ASN A 229 11.81 -3.17 28.52
N GLN A 230 13.07 -2.77 28.31
CA GLN A 230 13.42 -1.37 28.04
C GLN A 230 13.00 -0.94 26.63
N LEU A 231 13.08 -1.82 25.62
CA LEU A 231 12.75 -1.48 24.22
C LEU A 231 11.31 -1.81 23.82
N THR A 232 10.41 -2.05 24.77
CA THR A 232 9.03 -2.49 24.51
C THR A 232 8.30 -1.60 23.49
N HIS A 233 8.47 -0.28 23.57
CA HIS A 233 7.83 0.66 22.64
C HIS A 233 8.39 0.56 21.22
N TRP A 234 9.71 0.44 21.09
CA TRP A 234 10.40 0.24 19.80
C TRP A 234 10.02 -1.09 19.15
N LEU A 235 9.95 -2.17 19.94
CA LEU A 235 9.49 -3.48 19.46
C LEU A 235 8.01 -3.44 19.03
N GLY A 236 7.17 -2.66 19.72
CA GLY A 236 5.80 -2.38 19.32
C GLY A 236 5.72 -1.69 17.95
N ILE A 237 6.57 -0.69 17.71
CA ILE A 237 6.68 -0.02 16.40
C ILE A 237 7.07 -1.02 15.31
N VAL A 238 8.12 -1.82 15.54
CA VAL A 238 8.55 -2.87 14.59
C VAL A 238 7.40 -3.82 14.28
N LYS A 239 6.65 -4.27 15.30
CA LYS A 239 5.51 -5.17 15.12
C LYS A 239 4.41 -4.55 14.25
N ILE A 240 4.08 -3.28 14.46
CA ILE A 240 3.07 -2.55 13.66
C ILE A 240 3.55 -2.44 12.20
N LEU A 241 4.79 -1.98 11.99
CA LEU A 241 5.39 -1.86 10.65
C LEU A 241 5.38 -3.20 9.91
N ASN A 242 5.77 -4.26 10.61
CA ASN A 242 5.78 -5.62 10.08
C ASN A 242 4.37 -6.08 9.67
N SER A 243 3.38 -5.86 10.53
CA SER A 243 1.98 -6.20 10.25
C SER A 243 1.45 -5.48 9.00
N TYR A 244 1.72 -4.18 8.84
CA TYR A 244 1.31 -3.42 7.67
C TYR A 244 2.05 -3.86 6.40
N LEU A 245 3.35 -4.12 6.49
CA LEU A 245 4.14 -4.58 5.34
C LEU A 245 3.62 -5.92 4.81
N TYR A 246 3.44 -6.91 5.69
CA TYR A 246 2.89 -8.20 5.29
C TYR A 246 1.44 -8.09 4.78
N LEU A 247 0.62 -7.24 5.39
CA LEU A 247 -0.74 -7.00 4.92
C LEU A 247 -0.76 -6.46 3.49
N LEU A 248 0.09 -5.48 3.17
CA LEU A 248 0.16 -4.87 1.84
C LEU A 248 0.72 -5.84 0.79
N ILE A 249 1.75 -6.61 1.14
CA ILE A 249 2.34 -7.64 0.26
C ILE A 249 1.32 -8.75 -0.01
N ALA A 250 0.62 -9.23 1.02
CA ALA A 250 -0.38 -10.29 0.90
C ALA A 250 -1.61 -9.87 0.07
N ASN A 251 -1.86 -8.56 -0.06
CA ASN A 251 -2.89 -8.01 -0.93
C ASN A 251 -2.34 -7.53 -2.28
N HIS A 252 -1.13 -7.94 -2.65
CA HIS A 252 -0.49 -7.60 -3.93
C HIS A 252 -0.51 -6.10 -4.23
N VAL A 253 -0.32 -5.25 -3.22
CA VAL A 253 -0.20 -3.81 -3.42
C VAL A 253 1.10 -3.53 -4.19
N PRO A 254 1.08 -2.67 -5.23
CA PRO A 254 2.29 -2.36 -6.00
C PRO A 254 3.46 -1.96 -5.10
N THR A 255 4.62 -2.59 -5.31
CA THR A 255 5.82 -2.42 -4.48
C THR A 255 6.27 -0.96 -4.38
N ILE A 256 6.09 -0.17 -5.45
CA ILE A 256 6.38 1.26 -5.45
C ILE A 256 5.54 2.05 -4.44
N LEU A 257 4.28 1.66 -4.21
CA LEU A 257 3.42 2.30 -3.21
C LEU A 257 3.84 1.89 -1.80
N VAL A 258 4.16 0.61 -1.60
CA VAL A 258 4.69 0.10 -0.32
C VAL A 258 5.99 0.82 0.06
N HIS A 259 6.90 0.97 -0.90
CA HIS A 259 8.16 1.68 -0.76
C HIS A 259 7.96 3.15 -0.34
N LYS A 260 7.08 3.86 -1.04
CA LYS A 260 6.74 5.25 -0.72
C LYS A 260 6.11 5.38 0.66
N LEU A 261 5.27 4.44 1.05
CA LEU A 261 4.65 4.42 2.38
C LEU A 261 5.71 4.28 3.46
N LEU A 262 6.61 3.29 3.35
CA LEU A 262 7.69 3.10 4.32
C LEU A 262 8.58 4.33 4.43
N THR A 263 8.98 4.92 3.29
CA THR A 263 9.79 6.15 3.26
C THR A 263 9.07 7.31 3.95
N GLN A 264 7.78 7.49 3.68
CA GLN A 264 6.96 8.52 4.31
C GLN A 264 6.85 8.32 5.83
N ILE A 265 6.66 7.07 6.28
CA ILE A 265 6.54 6.74 7.70
C ILE A 265 7.87 6.95 8.42
N PHE A 266 8.99 6.52 7.84
CA PHE A 266 10.31 6.75 8.43
C PHE A 266 10.68 8.24 8.48
N SER A 267 10.31 9.02 7.46
CA SER A 267 10.44 10.48 7.49
C SER A 267 9.61 11.10 8.63
N MET A 268 8.38 10.63 8.84
CA MET A 268 7.54 11.06 9.96
C MET A 268 8.17 10.70 11.31
N VAL A 269 8.63 9.46 11.49
CA VAL A 269 9.32 9.00 12.71
C VAL A 269 10.55 9.87 12.99
N ASN A 270 11.36 10.13 11.96
CA ASN A 270 12.53 10.99 12.04
C ASN A 270 12.16 12.38 12.56
N VAL A 271 11.20 13.05 11.91
CA VAL A 271 10.80 14.41 12.27
C VAL A 271 10.22 14.46 13.68
N GLN A 272 9.36 13.51 14.05
CA GLN A 272 8.74 13.51 15.38
C GLN A 272 9.76 13.32 16.49
N LEU A 273 10.65 12.33 16.38
CA LEU A 273 11.63 12.06 17.42
C LEU A 273 12.69 13.16 17.49
N PHE A 274 13.16 13.65 16.34
CA PHE A 274 14.15 14.72 16.28
C PHE A 274 13.61 16.03 16.87
N ASN A 275 12.39 16.43 16.51
CA ASN A 275 11.77 17.64 17.06
C ASN A 275 11.58 17.55 18.57
N ARG A 276 11.24 16.37 19.10
CA ARG A 276 11.13 16.18 20.56
C ARG A 276 12.48 16.39 21.26
N LEU A 277 13.59 15.87 20.72
CA LEU A 277 14.93 16.13 21.26
C LEU A 277 15.25 17.64 21.25
N LEU A 278 14.95 18.34 20.15
CA LEU A 278 15.22 19.78 20.04
C LEU A 278 14.36 20.63 20.98
N LEU A 279 13.11 20.25 21.22
CA LEU A 279 12.17 21.05 21.99
C LEU A 279 12.21 20.76 23.50
N ARG A 280 12.79 19.64 23.92
CA ARG A 280 12.73 19.14 25.30
C ARG A 280 14.13 18.85 25.83
N ARG A 281 14.68 19.79 26.61
CA ARG A 281 16.05 19.68 27.16
C ARG A 281 16.23 18.43 28.01
N GLU A 282 15.19 17.99 28.71
CA GLU A 282 15.21 16.77 29.53
C GLU A 282 15.37 15.48 28.72
N CYS A 283 15.13 15.53 27.40
CA CYS A 283 15.33 14.41 26.50
C CYS A 283 16.79 14.28 26.04
N CYS A 284 17.61 15.33 26.16
CA CYS A 284 18.99 15.35 25.71
C CYS A 284 19.97 14.86 26.80
N SER A 285 20.12 13.55 26.92
CA SER A 285 21.10 12.91 27.81
C SER A 285 21.74 11.70 27.14
N PHE A 286 22.93 11.32 27.58
CA PHE A 286 23.63 10.12 27.10
C PHE A 286 22.77 8.86 27.22
N SER A 287 22.05 8.69 28.34
CA SER A 287 21.17 7.53 28.56
C SER A 287 20.04 7.45 27.53
N ASN A 288 19.43 8.59 27.19
CA ASN A 288 18.39 8.66 26.17
C ASN A 288 18.97 8.46 24.76
N GLY A 289 20.17 8.99 24.49
CA GLY A 289 20.91 8.75 23.24
C GLY A 289 21.13 7.26 22.99
N GLU A 290 21.67 6.55 23.98
CA GLU A 290 21.86 5.09 23.94
C GLU A 290 20.52 4.34 23.76
N HIS A 291 19.46 4.77 24.46
CA HIS A 291 18.14 4.16 24.33
C HIS A 291 17.57 4.30 22.90
N ILE A 292 17.66 5.50 22.32
CA ILE A 292 17.23 5.76 20.93
C ILE A 292 18.09 4.97 19.96
N ARG A 293 19.43 4.92 20.14
CA ARG A 293 20.33 4.16 19.27
C ARG A 293 19.98 2.67 19.27
N ALA A 294 19.72 2.09 20.45
CA ALA A 294 19.29 0.70 20.57
C ALA A 294 17.93 0.44 19.89
N GLY A 295 16.97 1.36 20.01
CA GLY A 295 15.69 1.29 19.31
C GLY A 295 15.81 1.39 17.79
N LEU A 296 16.63 2.31 17.29
CA LEU A 296 16.94 2.45 15.86
C LEU A 296 17.65 1.21 15.32
N ALA A 297 18.50 0.55 16.12
CA ALA A 297 19.12 -0.71 15.72
C ALA A 297 18.08 -1.83 15.47
N GLN A 298 17.00 -1.89 16.28
CA GLN A 298 15.90 -2.83 16.03
C GLN A 298 15.18 -2.54 14.71
N LEU A 299 14.95 -1.26 14.39
CA LEU A 299 14.38 -0.87 13.09
C LEU A 299 15.32 -1.23 11.93
N LYS A 300 16.64 -1.04 12.08
CA LYS A 300 17.60 -1.42 11.04
C LYS A 300 17.63 -2.93 10.82
N HIS A 301 17.60 -3.71 11.89
CA HIS A 301 17.54 -5.17 11.79
C HIS A 301 16.30 -5.61 11.02
N TRP A 302 15.12 -5.09 11.39
CA TRP A 302 13.87 -5.36 10.68
C TRP A 302 13.93 -4.98 9.20
N CYS A 303 14.53 -3.84 8.85
CA CYS A 303 14.71 -3.43 7.45
C CYS A 303 15.54 -4.44 6.65
N ASN A 304 16.63 -4.94 7.25
CA ASN A 304 17.51 -5.91 6.61
C ASN A 304 16.82 -7.28 6.42
N ASP A 305 15.93 -7.65 7.34
CA ASP A 305 15.28 -8.97 7.34
C ASP A 305 14.12 -9.08 6.33
N VAL A 306 13.27 -8.05 6.23
CA VAL A 306 11.98 -8.20 5.54
C VAL A 306 12.01 -7.72 4.09
N ALA A 307 12.88 -6.78 3.74
CA ALA A 307 12.92 -6.27 2.37
C ALA A 307 14.17 -5.43 2.08
N GLN A 308 15.31 -6.07 1.90
CA GLN A 308 16.58 -5.38 1.62
C GLN A 308 16.45 -4.33 0.49
N GLU A 309 15.78 -4.68 -0.62
CA GLU A 309 15.56 -3.74 -1.75
C GLU A 309 14.54 -2.61 -1.47
N LEU A 310 13.53 -2.82 -0.62
CA LEU A 310 12.54 -1.78 -0.31
C LEU A 310 12.97 -0.86 0.82
N ALA A 311 13.71 -1.40 1.80
CA ALA A 311 13.95 -0.74 3.07
C ALA A 311 15.24 0.08 3.08
N ASP A 312 16.23 -0.24 2.22
CA ASP A 312 17.53 0.43 2.25
C ASP A 312 17.44 1.93 1.93
N SER A 313 16.66 2.33 0.92
CA SER A 313 16.48 3.76 0.66
C SER A 313 15.51 4.42 1.63
N ALA A 314 14.55 3.67 2.20
CA ALA A 314 13.63 4.21 3.21
C ALA A 314 14.39 4.53 4.50
N TRP A 315 15.34 3.69 4.89
CA TRP A 315 16.20 3.86 6.07
C TRP A 315 16.91 5.22 6.12
N GLU A 316 17.29 5.76 4.96
CA GLU A 316 17.90 7.08 4.87
C GLU A 316 17.00 8.22 5.36
N ALA A 317 15.67 8.02 5.37
CA ALA A 317 14.75 9.00 5.93
C ALA A 317 14.92 9.21 7.46
N LEU A 318 15.55 8.25 8.17
CA LEU A 318 15.86 8.33 9.61
C LEU A 318 17.18 9.04 9.94
N ARG A 319 17.84 9.67 8.96
CA ARG A 319 19.20 10.23 9.13
C ARG A 319 19.37 11.22 10.29
N HIS A 320 18.40 12.11 10.54
CA HIS A 320 18.59 13.18 11.53
C HIS A 320 18.46 12.64 12.96
N ILE A 321 17.51 11.75 13.22
CA ILE A 321 17.39 11.11 14.53
C ILE A 321 18.57 10.18 14.82
N ARG A 322 19.12 9.49 13.80
CA ARG A 322 20.35 8.71 13.93
C ARG A 322 21.53 9.60 14.35
N GLN A 323 21.78 10.67 13.61
CA GLN A 323 22.86 11.61 13.92
C GLN A 323 22.69 12.26 15.30
N ALA A 324 21.46 12.58 15.71
CA ALA A 324 21.19 13.13 17.04
C ALA A 324 21.47 12.10 18.15
N ALA A 325 21.09 10.84 17.96
CA ALA A 325 21.38 9.77 18.92
C ALA A 325 22.88 9.41 18.98
N ASP A 326 23.62 9.62 17.88
CA ASP A 326 25.08 9.45 17.86
C ASP A 326 25.83 10.62 18.50
N PHE A 327 25.24 11.81 18.49
CA PHE A 327 25.80 13.00 19.13
C PHE A 327 25.60 13.03 20.65
N LEU A 328 24.42 12.58 21.12
CA LEU A 328 24.06 12.51 22.55
C LEU A 328 24.82 11.41 23.29
#